data_AF-A0A7X2XQC2-F1
#
_entry.id   AF-A0A7X2XQC2-F1
#
_cell.length_a   1.000
_cell.length_b   1.000
_cell.length_c   1.000
_cell.angle_alpha   90.00
_cell.angle_beta   90.00
_cell.angle_gamma   90.00
#
_symmetry.space_group_name_H-M   'P 1'
#
loop_
_entity.id
_entity.type
_entity.pdbx_description
1 polymer ?
#
loop_
_entity_poly.entity_id
_entity_poly.type
_entity_poly.pdbx_seq_one_letter_code
_entity_poly.pdbx_strand_id
1 'polypeptide(L)' 'NAGSGKTTFLTKKLKSDSKRLNNYQKLAAITFTRNATEEIKQKLVDIPDNVVVSTIDSFLDKEIILPFLNQKYEIQTS' A
#
# COMPACT_ATOMS: atom_id res chain seq x y z
N ASN A 1 -17.39 -16.35 0.66
CA ASN A 1 -17.44 -16.92 2.02
C ASN A 1 -16.52 -16.14 2.95
N ALA A 2 -17.11 -15.41 3.90
CA ALA A 2 -16.38 -14.87 5.05
C ALA A 2 -15.72 -16.03 5.80
N GLY A 3 -14.51 -15.84 6.32
CA GLY A 3 -13.77 -16.89 7.02
C GLY A 3 -13.00 -17.90 6.14
N SER A 4 -13.00 -17.76 4.81
CA SER A 4 -12.25 -18.64 3.90
C SER A 4 -10.71 -18.48 3.92
N GLY A 5 -10.17 -17.71 4.87
CA GLY A 5 -8.73 -17.51 5.02
C GLY A 5 -8.08 -16.59 3.97
N LYS A 6 -8.87 -15.92 3.11
CA LYS A 6 -8.35 -15.04 2.04
C LYS A 6 -7.43 -13.94 2.57
N THR A 7 -7.82 -13.24 3.64
CA THR A 7 -6.97 -12.21 4.26
C THR A 7 -5.67 -12.80 4.80
N THR A 8 -5.74 -13.98 5.41
CA THR A 8 -4.55 -14.70 5.94
C THR A 8 -3.62 -15.14 4.82
N PHE A 9 -4.16 -15.60 3.70
CA PHE A 9 -3.38 -15.92 2.52
C PHE A 9 -2.71 -14.67 1.94
N LEU A 10 -3.45 -13.57 1.84
CA LEU A 10 -2.94 -12.29 1.34
C LEU A 10 -1.77 -11.79 2.20
N THR A 11 -1.89 -11.77 3.53
CA THR A 11 -0.80 -11.30 4.40
C THR A 11 0.46 -12.16 4.29
N LYS A 12 0.31 -13.49 4.19
CA LYS A 12 1.44 -14.40 3.93
C LYS A 12 2.11 -14.09 2.59
N LYS A 13 1.31 -13.85 1.55
CA LYS A 13 1.82 -13.50 0.21
C LYS A 13 2.57 -12.17 0.21
N LEU A 14 2.03 -11.14 0.87
CA LEU A 14 2.69 -9.84 1.02
C LEU A 14 4.07 -9.97 1.71
N LYS A 15 4.16 -10.76 2.79
CA LYS A 15 5.42 -11.00 3.50
C LYS A 15 6.44 -11.80 2.68
N SER A 16 5.97 -12.73 1.84
CA SER A 16 6.83 -13.52 0.96
C SER A 16 7.35 -12.68 -0.20
N ASP A 17 6.46 -11.96 -0.89
CA ASP A 17 6.80 -11.24 -2.10
C ASP A 17 7.65 -9.99 -1.80
N SER A 18 7.40 -9.29 -0.68
CA SER A 18 8.22 -8.15 -0.24
C SER A 18 9.71 -8.47 -0.08
N LYS A 19 10.05 -9.70 0.36
CA LYS A 19 11.44 -10.15 0.52
C LYS A 19 12.15 -10.42 -0.81
N ARG A 20 11.39 -10.55 -1.91
CA ARG A 20 11.92 -10.85 -3.24
C ARG A 20 12.07 -9.60 -4.11
N LEU A 21 11.62 -8.46 -3.61
CA LEU A 21 11.69 -7.19 -4.31
C LEU A 21 13.07 -6.56 -4.16
N ASN A 22 13.51 -5.88 -5.20
CA ASN A 22 14.66 -4.99 -5.12
C ASN A 22 14.34 -3.78 -4.24
N ASN A 23 15.37 -3.11 -3.71
CA ASN A 23 15.23 -1.96 -2.81
C ASN A 23 14.46 -0.76 -3.40
N TYR A 24 14.40 -0.64 -4.73
CA TYR A 24 13.66 0.42 -5.43
C TYR A 24 12.18 0.05 -5.70
N GLN A 25 11.75 -1.16 -5.37
CA GLN A 25 10.39 -1.64 -5.63
C GLN A 25 9.55 -1.65 -4.34
N LYS A 26 8.29 -1.23 -4.48
CA LYS A 26 7.27 -1.36 -3.42
C LYS A 26 6.16 -2.33 -3.83
N LEU A 27 5.50 -2.93 -2.86
CA LEU A 27 4.31 -3.77 -3.02
C LEU A 27 3.09 -3.07 -2.41
N ALA A 28 2.03 -2.87 -3.19
CA ALA A 28 0.81 -2.24 -2.71
C ALA A 28 -0.32 -3.26 -2.53
N ALA A 29 -0.92 -3.30 -1.35
CA ALA A 29 -2.19 -3.95 -1.06
C ALA A 29 -3.29 -2.88 -1.00
N ILE A 30 -4.11 -2.84 -2.05
CA ILE A 30 -5.16 -1.83 -2.22
C ILE A 30 -6.52 -2.43 -1.88
N THR A 31 -7.29 -1.69 -1.09
CA THR A 31 -8.65 -2.08 -0.66
C THR A 31 -9.66 -0.98 -0.98
N PHE A 32 -10.95 -1.30 -0.91
CA PHE A 32 -12.01 -0.30 -1.06
C PHE A 32 -12.35 0.41 0.26
N THR A 33 -12.27 -0.29 1.39
CA THR A 33 -12.71 0.24 2.68
C THR A 33 -11.57 0.32 3.69
N ARG A 34 -11.64 1.32 4.58
CA ARG A 34 -10.68 1.48 5.68
C ARG A 34 -10.68 0.25 6.59
N ASN A 35 -11.85 -0.33 6.87
CA ASN A 35 -11.94 -1.53 7.70
C ASN A 35 -11.17 -2.72 7.10
N ALA A 36 -11.20 -2.92 5.77
CA ALA A 36 -10.41 -3.97 5.12
C ALA A 36 -8.91 -3.68 5.16
N THR A 37 -8.51 -2.41 5.02
CA THR A 37 -7.11 -1.98 5.22
C THR A 37 -6.64 -2.35 6.63
N GLU A 38 -7.42 -2.01 7.66
CA GLU A 38 -7.04 -2.28 9.05
C GLU A 38 -7.03 -3.78 9.38
N GLU A 39 -7.95 -4.58 8.84
CA GLU A 39 -7.91 -6.04 9.01
C GLU A 39 -6.61 -6.64 8.46
N ILE A 40 -6.14 -6.17 7.30
CA ILE A 40 -4.86 -6.62 6.71
C ILE A 40 -3.69 -6.20 7.59
N LYS A 41 -3.64 -4.93 8.03
CA LYS A 41 -2.57 -4.41 8.88
C LYS A 41 -2.48 -5.16 10.21
N GLN A 42 -3.60 -5.41 10.88
CA GLN A 42 -3.64 -6.15 12.14
C GLN A 42 -3.10 -7.58 12.01
N LYS A 43 -3.35 -8.24 10.86
CA LYS A 43 -2.82 -9.57 10.56
C LYS A 43 -1.36 -9.57 10.08
N LEU A 44 -0.85 -8.41 9.69
CA LEU A 44 0.52 -8.21 9.23
C LEU A 44 1.30 -7.46 10.33
N VAL A 45 1.49 -8.13 11.47
CA VAL A 45 2.07 -7.56 12.72
C VAL A 45 3.35 -6.76 12.49
N ASP A 46 4.20 -7.20 11.54
CA ASP A 46 5.38 -6.47 11.07
C ASP A 46 5.23 -6.19 9.58
N ILE A 47 4.72 -5.01 9.23
CA ILE A 47 4.60 -4.57 7.84
C ILE A 47 5.99 -4.17 7.34
N PRO A 48 6.54 -4.83 6.29
CA PRO A 48 7.80 -4.42 5.72
C PRO A 48 7.74 -3.00 5.15
N ASP A 49 8.81 -2.22 5.25
CA ASP A 49 8.86 -0.81 4.80
C ASP A 49 8.53 -0.64 3.31
N ASN A 50 8.77 -1.67 2.50
CA ASN A 50 8.45 -1.69 1.08
C ASN A 50 7.01 -2.15 0.78
N VAL A 51 6.15 -2.32 1.79
CA VAL A 51 4.74 -2.69 1.64
C VAL A 51 3.84 -1.53 2.03
N VAL A 52 2.96 -1.14 1.11
CA VAL A 52 1.91 -0.14 1.34
C VAL A 52 0.56 -0.85 1.45
N VAL A 53 -0.17 -0.64 2.55
CA VAL A 53 -1.55 -1.13 2.72
C VAL A 53 -2.48 0.08 2.84
N SER A 54 -3.37 0.26 1.87
CA SER A 54 -4.19 1.47 1.78
C SER A 54 -5.53 1.23 1.09
N THR A 55 -6.43 2.21 1.23
CA THR A 55 -7.59 2.32 0.35
C THR A 55 -7.17 2.92 -0.98
N ILE A 56 -7.94 2.65 -2.05
CA ILE A 56 -7.64 3.15 -3.40
C ILE A 56 -7.51 4.68 -3.46
N ASP A 57 -8.38 5.42 -2.78
CA ASP A 57 -8.35 6.88 -2.68
C ASP A 57 -7.05 7.35 -2.00
N SER A 58 -6.69 6.75 -0.87
CA SER A 58 -5.48 7.13 -0.13
C SER A 58 -4.20 6.77 -0.89
N PHE A 59 -4.19 5.68 -1.67
CA PHE A 59 -3.08 5.31 -2.54
C PHE A 59 -2.87 6.35 -3.66
N LEU A 60 -3.96 6.71 -4.35
CA LEU A 60 -3.93 7.70 -5.42
C LEU A 60 -3.43 9.05 -4.91
N ASP A 61 -3.96 9.54 -3.79
CA ASP A 61 -3.50 10.80 -3.20
C ASP A 61 -2.01 10.75 -2.85
N LYS A 62 -1.59 9.76 -2.05
CA LYS A 62 -0.26 9.80 -1.41
C LYS A 62 0.88 9.29 -2.27
N GLU A 63 0.65 8.29 -3.11
CA GLU A 63 1.71 7.67 -3.90
C GLU A 63 1.71 8.15 -5.37
N ILE A 64 0.61 8.73 -5.87
CA ILE A 64 0.47 9.11 -7.28
C ILE A 64 0.24 10.60 -7.50
N ILE A 65 -0.60 11.27 -6.71
CA ILE A 65 -0.95 12.68 -6.95
C ILE A 65 0.05 13.60 -6.23
N LEU A 66 0.14 13.51 -4.90
CA LEU A 66 0.96 14.42 -4.08
C LEU A 66 2.45 14.45 -4.47
N PRO A 67 3.12 13.31 -4.77
CA PRO A 67 4.54 13.33 -5.14
C PRO A 67 4.83 14.10 -6.43
N PHE A 68 3.84 14.22 -7.33
CA PHE A 68 3.98 14.88 -8.62
C PHE A 68 3.26 16.24 -8.67
N LEU A 69 2.55 16.60 -7.60
CA LEU A 69 1.84 17.86 -7.52
C LEU A 69 2.81 19.05 -7.61
N ASN A 70 3.93 18.99 -6.85
CA ASN A 70 4.93 20.06 -6.84
C ASN A 70 5.75 20.15 -8.14
N GLN A 71 5.94 19.05 -8.88
CA GLN A 71 6.60 19.10 -10.20
C GLN A 71 5.85 19.98 -11.20
N LYS A 72 4.55 20.22 -10.99
CA LYS A 72 3.74 21.09 -11.86
C LYS A 72 3.73 22.55 -11.42
N TYR A 73 4.06 22.84 -10.16
CA TYR A 73 4.00 24.19 -9.58
C TYR A 73 5.37 24.85 -9.37
N GLU A 74 6.48 24.17 -9.70
CA GLU A 74 7.81 24.80 -9.85
C GLU A 74 7.99 25.54 -11.21
N ILE A 75 6.89 25.99 -11.82
CA ILE A 75 6.92 26.98 -12.89
C ILE A 75 6.32 28.27 -12.35
N GLN A 76 7.22 29.22 -12.08
CA GLN A 76 7.01 30.63 -11.74
C GLN A 76 6.68 30.95 -10.27
N THR A 77 7.73 30.97 -9.44
CA THR A 77 7.94 32.15 -8.61
C THR A 77 9.29 32.74 -8.98
N SER A 78 9.23 33.97 -9.49
CA SER A 78 10.38 34.84 -9.81
C SER A 78 11.13 35.25 -8.55
#